data_AF-A0A6J1PKB2-F1
#
_entry.id   AF-A0A6J1PKB2-F1
#
_cell.length_a   1.000
_cell.length_b   1.000
_cell.length_c   1.000
_cell.angle_alpha   90.00
_cell.angle_beta   90.00
_cell.angle_gamma   90.00
#
_symmetry.space_group_name_H-M   'P 1'
#
loop_
_entity.id
_entity.type
_entity.pdbx_description
1 polymer ?
#
loop_
_entity_poly.entity_id
_entity_poly.type
_entity_poly.pdbx_seq_one_letter_code
_entity_poly.pdbx_strand_id
1 'polypeptide(L)'
;VEAFVESAAQYYGLEIIRMQRPIQSALSTLLEEKHDLKAALMGTRKGDPGSENLQAFTPTDPSWPQLMRINPILHWSYNQVWAFLLKHNIPYCSLYDQGYTSIGNRNTTVQNPLLMDINNPSSYLPAYTLTDKSAEREGREHDKNNI
;
A
#
# COMPACT_ATOMS: atom_id res chain seq x y z
N VAL A 1 6.39 9.85 0.86
CA VAL A 1 6.00 8.79 -0.09
C VAL A 1 6.66 9.01 -1.44
N GLU A 2 6.40 10.12 -2.15
CA GLU A 2 7.00 10.38 -3.47
C GLU A 2 8.53 10.21 -3.51
N ALA A 3 9.25 10.84 -2.56
CA ALA A 3 10.70 10.68 -2.46
C ALA A 3 11.14 9.22 -2.29
N PHE A 4 10.38 8.41 -1.55
CA PHE A 4 10.66 6.98 -1.40
C PHE A 4 10.41 6.21 -2.70
N VAL A 5 9.31 6.51 -3.41
CA VAL A 5 8.99 5.88 -4.71
C VAL A 5 10.10 6.13 -5.72
N GLU A 6 10.58 7.37 -5.83
CA GLU A 6 11.70 7.72 -6.71
C GLU A 6 12.99 6.98 -6.31
N SER A 7 13.32 6.95 -5.02
CA SER A 7 14.51 6.24 -4.53
C SER A 7 14.44 4.73 -4.77
N ALA A 8 13.27 4.12 -4.62
CA ALA A 8 13.06 2.70 -4.82
C ALA A 8 13.14 2.36 -6.32
N ALA A 9 12.55 3.18 -7.19
CA ALA A 9 12.65 2.98 -8.63
C ALA A 9 14.10 3.06 -9.12
N GLN A 10 14.88 4.01 -8.60
CA GLN A 10 16.30 4.10 -8.88
C GLN A 10 17.06 2.85 -8.38
N TYR A 11 16.80 2.42 -7.14
CA TYR A 11 17.47 1.27 -6.52
C TYR A 11 17.20 -0.05 -7.27
N TYR A 12 15.96 -0.26 -7.73
CA TYR A 12 15.54 -1.47 -8.42
C TYR A 12 15.61 -1.38 -9.95
N GLY A 13 15.99 -0.23 -10.52
CA GLY A 13 16.06 -0.01 -11.97
C GLY A 13 14.68 -0.06 -12.65
N LEU A 14 13.65 0.52 -12.02
CA LEU A 14 12.27 0.50 -12.51
C LEU A 14 11.95 1.76 -13.32
N GLU A 15 11.23 1.61 -14.43
CA GLU A 15 10.57 2.72 -15.13
C GLU A 15 9.32 3.15 -14.35
N ILE A 16 9.19 4.44 -14.04
CA ILE A 16 7.97 5.00 -13.45
C ILE A 16 7.11 5.61 -14.56
N ILE A 17 5.86 5.13 -14.67
CA ILE A 17 4.81 5.77 -15.46
C ILE A 17 3.83 6.47 -14.49
N ARG A 18 3.65 7.78 -14.64
CA ARG A 18 2.77 8.59 -13.78
C ARG A 18 1.53 9.02 -14.55
N MET A 19 0.35 8.75 -14.00
CA MET A 19 -0.94 9.17 -14.58
C MET A 19 -1.81 9.84 -13.52
N GLN A 20 -2.22 11.09 -13.76
CA GLN A 20 -3.09 11.86 -12.86
C GLN A 20 -4.55 11.80 -13.33
N ARG A 21 -5.22 10.67 -13.09
CA ARG A 21 -6.64 10.45 -13.42
C ARG A 21 -7.20 9.28 -12.60
N PRO A 22 -8.52 9.06 -12.60
CA PRO A 22 -9.11 7.87 -11.97
C PRO A 22 -8.44 6.59 -12.46
N ILE A 23 -8.22 5.64 -11.56
CA ILE A 23 -7.44 4.42 -11.83
C ILE A 23 -7.96 3.60 -13.01
N GLN A 24 -9.29 3.54 -13.22
CA GLN A 24 -9.89 2.83 -14.35
C GLN A 24 -9.54 3.48 -15.69
N SER A 25 -9.61 4.81 -15.80
CA SER A 25 -9.25 5.52 -17.03
C SER A 25 -7.74 5.61 -17.24
N ALA A 26 -6.95 5.64 -16.17
CA ALA A 26 -5.49 5.48 -16.22
C ALA A 26 -5.12 4.13 -16.84
N LEU A 27 -5.73 3.06 -16.34
CA LEU A 27 -5.49 1.73 -16.87
C LEU A 27 -5.90 1.61 -18.35
N SER A 28 -7.04 2.19 -18.75
CA SER A 28 -7.47 2.18 -20.16
C SER A 28 -6.40 2.79 -21.05
N THR A 29 -5.97 4.01 -20.75
CA THR A 29 -4.96 4.72 -21.53
C THR A 29 -3.62 3.97 -21.55
N LEU A 30 -3.21 3.40 -20.41
CA LEU A 30 -1.96 2.63 -20.34
C LEU A 30 -1.98 1.41 -21.27
N LEU A 31 -3.10 0.69 -21.35
CA LEU A 31 -3.21 -0.51 -22.21
C LEU A 31 -3.39 -0.15 -23.69
N GLU A 32 -3.91 1.04 -24.00
CA GLU A 32 -3.91 1.59 -25.36
C GLU A 32 -2.48 1.95 -25.83
N GLU A 33 -1.67 2.52 -24.95
CA GLU A 33 -0.28 2.92 -25.25
C GLU A 33 0.69 1.72 -25.23
N LYS A 34 0.55 0.80 -24.27
CA LYS A 34 1.40 -0.38 -24.07
C LYS A 34 0.60 -1.68 -24.23
N HIS A 35 0.29 -2.01 -25.47
CA HIS A 35 -0.56 -3.15 -25.87
C HIS A 35 0.00 -4.54 -25.51
N ASP A 36 1.29 -4.62 -25.18
CA ASP A 36 1.99 -5.84 -24.75
C ASP A 36 1.82 -6.15 -23.25
N LEU A 37 1.31 -5.20 -22.45
CA LEU A 37 1.00 -5.43 -21.03
C LEU A 37 -0.17 -6.40 -20.88
N LYS A 38 0.09 -7.57 -20.28
CA LYS A 38 -0.92 -8.63 -20.06
C LYS A 38 -1.26 -8.87 -18.58
N ALA A 39 -0.36 -8.50 -17.67
CA ALA A 39 -0.54 -8.71 -16.25
C ALA A 39 0.10 -7.59 -15.42
N ALA A 40 -0.41 -7.40 -14.20
CA ALA A 40 0.21 -6.55 -13.18
C ALA A 40 0.40 -7.34 -11.88
N LEU A 41 1.56 -7.14 -11.25
CA LEU A 41 1.80 -7.57 -9.88
C LEU A 41 1.16 -6.57 -8.92
N MET A 42 0.37 -7.07 -7.98
CA MET A 42 -0.38 -6.29 -7.02
C MET A 42 0.12 -6.57 -5.61
N GLY A 43 0.25 -5.51 -4.80
CA GLY A 43 0.70 -5.57 -3.40
C GLY A 43 -0.41 -5.84 -2.38
N THR A 44 -1.63 -6.18 -2.82
CA THR A 44 -2.78 -6.40 -1.95
C THR A 44 -2.63 -7.67 -1.11
N ARG A 45 -2.99 -7.58 0.18
CA ARG A 45 -3.06 -8.72 1.12
C ARG A 45 -4.51 -9.00 1.51
N LYS A 46 -4.74 -10.20 2.02
CA LYS A 46 -6.01 -10.60 2.60
C LYS A 46 -6.23 -9.81 3.90
N GLY A 47 -7.35 -9.10 3.96
CA GLY A 47 -7.66 -8.16 5.05
C GLY A 47 -7.53 -6.69 4.65
N ASP A 48 -6.93 -6.40 3.49
CA ASP A 48 -7.07 -5.06 2.89
C ASP A 48 -8.52 -4.86 2.39
N PRO A 49 -9.06 -3.63 2.40
CA PRO A 49 -10.42 -3.38 1.90
C PRO A 49 -10.62 -3.85 0.46
N GLY A 50 -11.69 -4.61 0.19
CA GLY A 50 -12.01 -5.13 -1.14
C GLY A 50 -11.21 -6.38 -1.56
N SER A 51 -10.51 -7.02 -0.61
CA SER A 51 -9.71 -8.23 -0.87
C SER A 51 -10.46 -9.54 -0.64
N GLU A 52 -11.73 -9.50 -0.21
CA GLU A 52 -12.47 -10.65 0.34
C GLU A 52 -12.53 -11.83 -0.62
N ASN A 53 -12.67 -11.54 -1.92
CA ASN A 53 -12.81 -12.55 -2.99
C ASN A 53 -11.59 -12.62 -3.92
N LEU A 54 -10.51 -11.90 -3.63
CA LEU A 54 -9.31 -11.94 -4.48
C LEU A 54 -8.65 -13.30 -4.43
N GLN A 55 -8.16 -13.75 -5.60
CA GLN A 55 -7.34 -14.94 -5.75
C GLN A 55 -5.92 -14.55 -6.14
N ALA A 56 -4.99 -15.51 -6.12
CA ALA A 56 -3.61 -15.28 -6.55
C ALA A 56 -3.53 -14.76 -8.00
N PHE A 57 -4.45 -15.22 -8.86
CA PHE A 57 -4.64 -14.75 -10.23
C PHE A 57 -6.10 -14.37 -10.40
N THR A 58 -6.38 -13.11 -10.74
CA THR A 58 -7.74 -12.64 -10.93
C THR A 58 -7.75 -11.59 -12.03
N PRO A 59 -8.50 -11.77 -13.12
CA PRO A 59 -8.74 -10.70 -14.07
C PRO A 59 -9.29 -9.46 -13.37
N THR A 60 -9.11 -8.30 -14.00
CA THR A 60 -9.90 -7.12 -13.67
C THR A 60 -11.39 -7.40 -13.85
N ASP A 61 -12.23 -6.63 -13.15
CA ASP A 61 -13.68 -6.81 -13.24
C ASP A 61 -14.18 -6.52 -14.67
N PRO A 62 -15.34 -7.05 -15.09
CA PRO A 62 -15.81 -6.91 -16.48
C PRO A 62 -15.95 -5.48 -17.00
N SER A 63 -16.21 -4.51 -16.12
CA SER A 63 -16.31 -3.09 -16.48
C SER A 63 -14.95 -2.40 -16.64
N TRP A 64 -13.85 -3.07 -16.32
CA TRP A 64 -12.50 -2.53 -16.39
C TRP A 64 -11.76 -2.98 -17.65
N PRO A 65 -10.74 -2.22 -18.09
CA PRO A 65 -9.79 -2.69 -19.10
C PRO A 65 -9.18 -4.02 -18.67
N GLN A 66 -9.15 -4.99 -19.59
CA GLN A 66 -8.83 -6.38 -19.26
C GLN A 66 -7.34 -6.57 -19.02
N LEU A 67 -7.00 -6.92 -17.78
CA LEU A 67 -5.64 -7.23 -17.34
C LEU A 67 -5.67 -8.36 -16.30
N MET A 68 -4.66 -9.25 -16.30
CA MET A 68 -4.50 -10.22 -15.22
C MET A 68 -3.88 -9.54 -13.99
N ARG A 69 -4.59 -9.50 -12.85
CA ARG A 69 -3.99 -9.13 -11.56
C ARG A 69 -3.36 -10.37 -10.94
N ILE A 70 -2.10 -10.26 -10.56
CA ILE A 70 -1.35 -11.30 -9.86
C ILE A 70 -1.06 -10.77 -8.45
N ASN A 71 -1.41 -11.51 -7.40
CA ASN A 71 -1.27 -11.09 -6.00
C ASN A 71 -0.29 -12.03 -5.25
N PRO A 72 1.04 -11.89 -5.40
CA PRO A 72 2.02 -12.84 -4.85
C PRO A 72 2.04 -12.88 -3.31
N ILE A 73 1.67 -11.76 -2.68
CA ILE A 73 1.68 -11.60 -1.23
C ILE A 73 0.28 -11.65 -0.61
N LEU A 74 -0.72 -12.16 -1.35
CA LEU A 74 -2.12 -12.14 -0.91
C LEU A 74 -2.33 -12.74 0.49
N HIS A 75 -1.57 -13.77 0.85
CA HIS A 75 -1.71 -14.44 2.15
C HIS A 75 -0.70 -13.98 3.21
N TRP A 76 0.06 -12.91 2.94
CA TRP A 76 0.98 -12.36 3.90
C TRP A 76 0.22 -11.56 4.96
N SER A 77 0.54 -11.82 6.22
CA SER A 77 0.12 -11.01 7.35
C SER A 77 1.01 -9.78 7.53
N TYR A 78 0.52 -8.77 8.28
CA TYR A 78 1.31 -7.61 8.71
C TYR A 78 2.70 -7.98 9.26
N ASN A 79 2.76 -8.99 10.14
CA ASN A 79 4.04 -9.42 10.72
C ASN A 79 4.98 -10.06 9.69
N GLN A 80 4.45 -10.79 8.71
CA GLN A 80 5.29 -11.38 7.67
C GLN A 80 5.90 -10.32 6.77
N VAL A 81 5.15 -9.25 6.46
CA VAL A 81 5.68 -8.07 5.75
C VAL A 81 6.86 -7.49 6.52
N TRP A 82 6.67 -7.12 7.80
CA TRP A 82 7.73 -6.52 8.59
C TRP A 82 8.92 -7.45 8.85
N ALA A 83 8.66 -8.71 9.19
CA ALA A 83 9.71 -9.70 9.41
C ALA A 83 10.57 -9.86 8.15
N PHE A 84 9.97 -9.88 6.97
CA PHE A 84 10.70 -9.96 5.71
C PHE A 84 11.53 -8.70 5.44
N LEU A 85 10.92 -7.52 5.53
CA LEU A 85 11.59 -6.24 5.29
C LEU A 85 12.80 -6.07 6.21
N LEU A 86 12.62 -6.30 7.51
CA LEU A 86 13.68 -6.14 8.52
C LEU A 86 14.77 -7.20 8.38
N LYS A 87 14.40 -8.49 8.21
CA LYS A 87 15.38 -9.58 8.06
C LYS A 87 16.31 -9.37 6.87
N HIS A 88 15.78 -8.81 5.78
CA HIS A 88 16.50 -8.62 4.54
C HIS A 88 17.02 -7.19 4.34
N ASN A 89 16.89 -6.32 5.34
CA ASN A 89 17.27 -4.90 5.27
C ASN A 89 16.72 -4.20 4.02
N ILE A 90 15.46 -4.51 3.66
CA ILE A 90 14.80 -3.90 2.51
C ILE A 90 14.40 -2.48 2.87
N PRO A 91 14.81 -1.46 2.11
CA PRO A 91 14.38 -0.08 2.36
C PRO A 91 12.86 0.04 2.32
N TYR A 92 12.29 0.76 3.29
CA TYR A 92 10.87 1.09 3.35
C TYR A 92 10.66 2.60 3.62
N CYS A 93 9.44 3.08 3.42
CA CYS A 93 9.12 4.50 3.60
C CYS A 93 9.31 4.94 5.06
N SER A 94 10.11 5.97 5.31
CA SER A 94 10.45 6.45 6.67
C SER A 94 9.26 6.94 7.50
N LEU A 95 8.08 7.16 6.88
CA LEU A 95 6.84 7.43 7.62
C LEU A 95 6.48 6.25 8.54
N TYR A 96 6.84 5.02 8.17
CA TYR A 96 6.61 3.87 9.03
C TYR A 96 7.43 3.95 10.33
N ASP A 97 8.63 4.55 10.32
CA ASP A 97 9.39 4.77 11.56
C ASP A 97 8.77 5.86 12.45
N GLN A 98 7.88 6.68 11.91
CA GLN A 98 7.18 7.75 12.61
C GLN A 98 5.80 7.32 13.13
N GLY A 99 5.50 6.02 13.13
CA GLY A 99 4.26 5.47 13.67
C GLY A 99 3.08 5.41 12.71
N TYR A 100 3.27 5.73 11.43
CA TYR A 100 2.24 5.45 10.43
C TYR A 100 2.20 3.95 10.11
N THR A 101 1.05 3.29 10.22
CA THR A 101 0.93 1.85 9.94
C THR A 101 0.22 1.55 8.62
N SER A 102 -0.50 2.54 8.08
CA SER A 102 -1.18 2.47 6.78
C SER A 102 -1.13 3.84 6.12
N ILE A 103 -0.54 3.97 4.93
CA ILE A 103 -0.33 5.25 4.25
C ILE A 103 -1.30 5.44 3.08
N GLY A 104 -1.91 6.62 2.95
CA GLY A 104 -2.86 6.93 1.87
C GLY A 104 -2.94 8.43 1.69
N ASN A 105 -4.14 9.02 1.67
CA ASN A 105 -4.25 10.46 1.42
C ASN A 105 -3.67 11.29 2.57
N ARG A 106 -2.98 12.37 2.22
CA ARG A 106 -2.31 13.26 3.17
C ARG A 106 -3.25 13.83 4.25
N ASN A 107 -4.51 14.09 3.89
CA ASN A 107 -5.47 14.74 4.79
C ASN A 107 -6.21 13.76 5.69
N THR A 108 -6.18 12.47 5.41
CA THR A 108 -6.96 11.44 6.12
C THR A 108 -6.09 10.35 6.73
N THR A 109 -4.78 10.56 6.75
CA THR A 109 -3.81 9.62 7.30
C THR A 109 -3.05 10.29 8.44
N VAL A 110 -3.16 9.71 9.63
CA VAL A 110 -2.42 10.09 10.83
C VAL A 110 -1.60 8.92 11.36
N GLN A 111 -0.72 9.16 12.33
CA GLN A 111 -0.02 8.10 13.03
C GLN A 111 -1.01 7.17 13.74
N ASN A 112 -0.63 5.90 13.92
CA ASN A 112 -1.46 4.95 14.62
C ASN A 112 -1.51 5.28 16.13
N PRO A 113 -2.69 5.50 16.72
CA PRO A 113 -2.81 5.87 18.13
C PRO A 113 -2.27 4.80 19.09
N LEU A 114 -2.25 3.52 18.69
CA LEU A 114 -1.71 2.43 19.50
C LEU A 114 -0.17 2.43 19.56
N LEU A 115 0.50 3.27 18.77
CA LEU A 115 1.95 3.41 18.75
C LEU A 115 2.44 4.65 19.50
N MET A 116 1.56 5.46 20.07
CA MET A 116 1.95 6.63 20.86
C MET A 116 2.78 6.21 22.09
N ASP A 117 3.93 6.85 22.31
CA ASP A 117 4.79 6.57 23.46
C ASP A 117 4.13 7.07 24.75
N ILE A 118 3.92 6.16 25.71
CA ILE A 118 3.33 6.46 27.01
C ILE A 118 4.15 7.45 27.84
N ASN A 119 5.46 7.53 27.60
CA ASN A 119 6.37 8.44 28.30
C ASN A 119 6.54 9.78 27.57
N ASN A 120 6.18 9.83 26.28
CA ASN A 120 6.26 11.02 25.46
C ASN A 120 5.11 11.03 24.43
N PRO A 121 3.96 11.61 24.76
CA PRO A 121 2.79 11.66 23.87
C PRO A 121 3.02 12.39 22.52
N SER A 122 4.16 13.07 22.35
CA SER A 122 4.58 13.68 21.08
C SER A 122 5.42 12.74 20.21
N SER A 123 5.67 11.51 20.65
CA SER A 123 6.45 10.50 19.94
C SER A 123 5.63 9.26 19.67
N TYR A 124 5.95 8.57 18.58
CA TYR A 124 5.33 7.32 18.17
C TYR A 124 6.40 6.29 17.89
N LEU A 125 6.12 5.05 18.28
CA LEU A 125 6.96 3.90 17.98
C LEU A 125 6.85 3.53 16.48
N PRO A 126 7.89 2.91 15.91
CA PRO A 126 7.84 2.45 14.52
C PRO A 126 6.71 1.44 14.24
N ALA A 127 6.19 1.44 13.02
CA ALA A 127 5.06 0.62 12.61
C ALA A 127 5.27 -0.89 12.90
N TYR A 128 6.48 -1.40 12.72
CA TYR A 128 6.79 -2.81 12.99
C TYR A 128 6.61 -3.24 14.46
N THR A 129 6.43 -2.29 15.39
CA THR A 129 6.16 -2.58 16.80
C THR A 129 4.67 -2.71 17.10
N LEU A 130 3.77 -2.50 16.13
CA LEU A 130 2.32 -2.68 16.32
C LEU A 130 2.00 -4.15 16.61
N THR A 131 1.45 -4.41 17.79
CA THR A 131 1.13 -5.76 18.27
C THR A 131 -0.25 -6.22 17.80
N ASP A 132 -1.26 -5.35 17.89
CA ASP A 132 -2.60 -5.59 17.33
C ASP A 132 -2.64 -5.22 15.85
N LYS A 133 -2.58 -6.25 15.00
CA LYS A 133 -2.56 -6.09 13.54
C LYS A 133 -3.91 -5.69 12.98
N SER A 134 -5.00 -5.98 13.70
CA SER A 134 -6.34 -5.55 13.27
C SER A 134 -6.44 -4.03 13.23
N ALA A 135 -5.63 -3.37 14.07
CA ALA A 135 -5.52 -1.93 14.14
C ALA A 135 -4.60 -1.29 13.08
N GLU A 136 -4.14 -2.03 12.06
CA GLU A 136 -3.24 -1.51 11.01
C GLU A 136 -3.77 -0.20 10.39
N ARG A 137 -5.09 -0.04 10.32
CA ARG A 137 -5.78 1.09 9.69
C ARG A 137 -6.43 2.07 10.68
N GLU A 138 -6.15 2.00 11.97
CA GLU A 138 -6.72 2.95 12.96
C GLU A 138 -6.22 4.39 12.78
N GLY A 139 -5.09 4.59 12.08
CA GLY A 139 -4.61 5.91 11.65
C GLY A 139 -5.36 6.48 10.42
N ARG A 140 -6.50 5.91 10.02
CA ARG A 140 -7.32 6.37 8.91
C ARG A 140 -8.52 7.15 9.42
N GLU A 141 -8.52 8.44 9.19
CA GLU A 141 -9.72 9.25 9.45
C GLU A 141 -10.71 9.09 8.30
N HIS A 142 -11.99 9.01 8.63
CA HIS A 142 -13.05 9.15 7.64
C HIS A 142 -13.19 10.64 7.28
N ASP A 143 -13.21 10.96 5.99
CA ASP A 143 -13.53 12.31 5.53
C ASP A 143 -14.86 12.76 6.15
N LYS A 144 -14.83 13.77 7.01
CA LYS A 144 -16.03 14.36 7.65
C LYS A 144 -16.92 15.13 6.66
N ASN A 145 -16.62 15.09 5.36
CA ASN A 145 -17.30 15.85 4.31
C ASN A 145 -18.32 15.03 3.50
N ASN A 146 -18.74 13.85 3.96
CA ASN A 146 -19.82 13.06 3.36
C ASN A 146 -20.97 12.81 4.36
N ILE A 147 -21.56 13.88 4.89
CA ILE A 147 -22.93 13.89 5.41
C ILE A 147 -23.74 14.86 4.57
#